data_AF-A0A259DD61-F1
#
_entry.id   AF-A0A259DD61-F1
#
_cell.length_a   1.000
_cell.length_b   1.000
_cell.length_c   1.000
_cell.angle_alpha   90.00
_cell.angle_beta   90.00
_cell.angle_gamma   90.00
#
_symmetry.space_group_name_H-M   'P 1'
#
loop_
_entity.id
_entity.type
_entity.pdbx_description
1 polymer ?
#
loop_
_entity_poly.entity_id
_entity_poly.type
_entity_poly.pdbx_seq_one_letter_code
_entity_poly.pdbx_strand_id
1 'polypeptide(L)'
;MKLNISFTPDLVALMRAEVAAGQKAVSTTMTQAGASLKFSWRAQITGAGLGQRLANTVRSQTYPKGRNSLDAAALVWSNAPVIIGAHDTGPMIRSGSGFWLTIPLPAAGKALGGKRITPGMWEQKTGLRLRFVYRSRGPSLLVADAVRLN
;
A
#
# COMPACT_ATOMS: atom_id res chain seq x y z
N MET A 1 31.30 55.25 15.08
CA MET A 1 32.48 54.77 14.31
C MET A 1 32.16 53.37 13.80
N LYS A 2 32.12 53.14 12.48
CA LYS A 2 31.89 51.79 11.91
C LYS A 2 33.23 51.23 11.45
N LEU A 3 33.67 50.12 12.06
CA LEU A 3 34.85 49.37 11.64
C LEU A 3 34.44 48.39 10.54
N ASN A 4 35.04 48.51 9.36
CA ASN A 4 34.94 47.51 8.30
C ASN A 4 36.10 46.53 8.46
N ILE A 5 35.78 45.26 8.73
CA ILE A 5 36.77 44.18 8.85
C ILE A 5 36.60 43.29 7.61
N SER A 6 37.65 43.20 6.78
CA SER A 6 37.68 42.36 5.58
C SER A 6 38.49 41.09 5.87
N PHE A 7 37.86 39.91 5.76
CA PHE A 7 38.52 38.62 5.89
C PHE A 7 38.84 38.05 4.50
N THR A 8 40.00 37.39 4.37
CA THR A 8 40.39 36.61 3.18
C THR A 8 40.65 35.18 3.64
N PRO A 9 39.82 34.18 3.28
CA PRO A 9 38.69 34.23 2.34
C PRO A 9 37.44 34.91 2.91
N ASP A 10 36.47 35.21 2.04
CA ASP A 10 35.15 35.74 2.42
C ASP A 10 34.41 34.74 3.32
N LEU A 11 34.40 35.03 4.62
CA LEU A 11 33.76 34.22 5.65
C LEU A 11 32.25 34.05 5.38
N VAL A 12 31.58 35.06 4.83
CA VAL A 12 30.14 35.00 4.54
C VAL A 12 29.86 33.99 3.43
N ALA A 13 30.72 33.95 2.41
CA ALA A 13 30.62 32.95 1.34
C ALA A 13 30.84 31.53 1.87
N LEU A 14 31.83 31.33 2.76
CA LEU A 14 32.09 30.03 3.39
C LEU A 14 30.92 29.56 4.25
N MET A 15 30.35 30.44 5.09
CA MET A 15 29.20 30.10 5.92
C MET A 15 27.96 29.75 5.08
N ARG A 16 27.72 30.46 3.97
CA ARG A 16 26.61 30.13 3.06
C ARG A 16 26.80 28.77 2.39
N ALA A 17 28.02 28.45 1.98
CA ALA A 17 28.34 27.15 1.40
C ALA A 17 28.11 26.02 2.42
N GLU A 18 28.52 26.22 3.67
CA GLU A 18 28.32 25.25 4.75
C GLU A 18 26.83 25.02 5.04
N VAL A 19 26.03 26.08 5.13
CA VAL A 19 24.58 25.96 5.31
C VAL A 19 23.94 25.21 4.14
N ALA A 20 24.35 25.50 2.89
CA ALA A 20 23.84 24.81 1.72
C ALA A 20 24.21 23.31 1.72
N ALA A 21 25.42 22.97 2.16
CA ALA A 21 25.85 21.59 2.35
C ALA A 21 25.02 20.89 3.42
N GLY A 22 24.79 21.54 4.56
CA GLY A 22 23.93 21.03 5.64
C GLY A 22 22.48 20.78 5.17
N GLN A 23 21.87 21.75 4.48
CA GLN A 23 20.53 21.60 3.90
C GLN A 23 20.44 20.38 2.98
N LYS A 24 21.44 20.19 2.12
CA LYS A 24 21.50 19.05 1.20
C LYS A 24 21.64 17.72 1.95
N ALA A 25 22.50 17.67 2.96
CA ALA A 25 22.71 16.49 3.78
C ALA A 25 21.42 16.07 4.50
N VAL A 26 20.73 17.01 5.16
CA VAL A 26 19.46 16.73 5.86
C VAL A 26 18.39 16.28 4.87
N SER A 27 18.23 16.98 3.74
CA SER A 27 17.21 16.64 2.73
C SER A 27 17.44 15.25 2.11
N THR A 28 18.70 14.89 1.88
CA THR A 28 19.08 13.57 1.37
C THR A 28 18.81 12.49 2.40
N THR A 29 19.18 12.73 3.66
CA THR A 29 18.93 11.82 4.79
C THR A 29 17.43 11.56 4.96
N MET A 30 16.61 12.61 4.93
CA MET A 30 15.15 12.47 5.04
C MET A 30 14.56 11.69 3.87
N THR A 31 15.07 11.90 2.66
CA THR A 31 14.65 11.12 1.49
C THR A 31 14.97 9.64 1.65
N GLN A 32 16.17 9.31 2.14
CA GLN A 32 16.57 7.93 2.40
C GLN A 32 15.75 7.30 3.54
N ALA A 33 15.55 8.02 4.65
CA ALA A 33 14.76 7.57 5.78
C ALA A 33 13.30 7.28 5.37
N GLY A 34 12.67 8.20 4.62
CA GLY A 34 11.32 8.01 4.10
C GLY A 34 11.20 6.84 3.10
N ALA A 35 12.22 6.64 2.26
CA ALA A 35 12.27 5.49 1.36
C ALA A 35 12.40 4.17 2.12
N SER A 36 13.32 4.11 3.09
CA SER A 36 13.54 2.94 3.94
C SER A 36 12.26 2.56 4.70
N LEU A 37 11.61 3.52 5.36
CA LEU A 37 10.35 3.29 6.07
C LEU A 37 9.25 2.77 5.15
N LYS A 38 9.11 3.35 3.94
CA LYS A 38 8.18 2.85 2.93
C LYS A 38 8.48 1.40 2.54
N PHE A 39 9.74 1.05 2.30
CA PHE A 39 10.11 -0.31 1.91
C PHE A 39 9.90 -1.32 3.03
N SER A 40 10.27 -0.99 4.26
CA SER A 40 10.04 -1.83 5.44
C SER A 40 8.54 -2.06 5.67
N TRP A 41 7.71 -1.01 5.59
CA TRP A 41 6.26 -1.16 5.71
C TRP A 41 5.68 -2.03 4.59
N ARG A 42 6.14 -1.86 3.35
CA ARG A 42 5.76 -2.75 2.23
C ARG A 42 6.11 -4.20 2.50
N ALA A 43 7.31 -4.45 3.01
CA ALA A 43 7.80 -5.78 3.35
C ALA A 43 6.92 -6.44 4.43
N GLN A 44 6.48 -5.68 5.45
CA GLN A 44 5.53 -6.17 6.45
C GLN A 44 4.19 -6.57 5.83
N ILE A 45 3.63 -5.73 4.96
CA ILE A 45 2.35 -6.02 4.29
C ILE A 45 2.46 -7.30 3.43
N THR A 46 3.54 -7.46 2.68
CA THR A 46 3.75 -8.67 1.88
C THR A 46 4.05 -9.90 2.74
N GLY A 47 4.83 -9.74 3.81
CA GLY A 47 5.16 -10.81 4.76
C GLY A 47 3.93 -11.34 5.50
N ALA A 48 2.93 -10.47 5.74
CA ALA A 48 1.62 -10.85 6.26
C ALA A 48 0.69 -11.52 5.23
N GLY A 49 1.13 -11.70 3.98
CA GLY A 49 0.33 -12.35 2.93
C GLY A 49 -0.76 -11.47 2.30
N LEU A 50 -0.81 -10.16 2.61
CA LEU A 50 -1.81 -9.23 2.06
C LEU A 50 -1.55 -8.85 0.60
N GLY A 51 -0.38 -9.24 0.08
CA GLY A 51 -0.02 -9.17 -1.33
C GLY A 51 0.57 -7.83 -1.78
N GLN A 52 1.22 -7.88 -2.96
CA GLN A 52 1.97 -6.76 -3.50
C GLN A 52 1.11 -5.53 -3.82
N ARG A 53 -0.15 -5.74 -4.20
CA ARG A 53 -1.06 -4.65 -4.58
C ARG A 53 -1.33 -3.72 -3.39
N LEU A 54 -1.53 -4.27 -2.19
CA LEU A 54 -1.73 -3.47 -0.98
C LEU A 54 -0.43 -2.80 -0.56
N ALA A 55 0.70 -3.50 -0.59
CA ALA A 55 2.01 -2.90 -0.29
C ALA A 55 2.30 -1.69 -1.20
N ASN A 56 1.99 -1.82 -2.50
CA ASN A 56 2.13 -0.74 -3.47
C ASN A 56 1.17 0.43 -3.24
N THR A 57 0.31 0.45 -2.22
CA THR A 57 -0.46 1.64 -1.82
C THR A 57 0.33 2.57 -0.90
N VAL A 58 1.37 2.06 -0.23
CA VAL A 58 2.27 2.87 0.60
C VAL A 58 3.08 3.81 -0.29
N ARG A 59 3.14 5.09 0.08
CA ARG A 59 3.77 6.21 -0.62
C ARG A 59 4.68 6.95 0.35
N SER A 60 5.67 7.65 -0.20
CA SER A 60 6.58 8.49 0.56
C SER A 60 6.84 9.77 -0.21
N GLN A 61 7.02 10.88 0.48
CA GLN A 61 7.41 12.13 -0.13
C GLN A 61 8.21 13.00 0.84
N THR A 62 9.32 13.53 0.36
CA THR A 62 10.16 14.47 1.11
C THR A 62 9.69 15.91 0.83
N TYR A 63 9.69 16.72 1.87
CA TYR A 63 9.40 18.14 1.85
C TYR A 63 10.60 18.93 2.40
N PRO A 64 10.80 20.18 1.94
CA PRO A 64 10.08 20.84 0.84
C PRO A 64 10.38 20.22 -0.53
N LYS A 65 9.45 20.36 -1.49
CA LYS A 65 9.64 19.84 -2.84
C LYS A 65 10.62 20.72 -3.63
N GLY A 66 11.57 20.08 -4.31
CA GLY A 66 12.45 20.74 -5.28
C GLY A 66 13.52 21.66 -4.69
N ARG A 67 13.66 21.72 -3.36
CA ARG A 67 14.73 22.48 -2.70
C ARG A 67 15.24 21.76 -1.47
N ASN A 68 16.48 22.03 -1.11
CA ASN A 68 17.06 21.54 0.13
C ASN A 68 16.64 22.45 1.30
N SER A 69 16.51 21.85 2.48
CA SER A 69 16.21 22.54 3.74
C SER A 69 16.90 21.85 4.91
N LEU A 70 17.22 22.60 5.96
CA LEU A 70 17.61 22.05 7.26
C LEU A 70 16.39 21.44 7.97
N ASP A 71 15.20 21.94 7.68
CA ASP A 71 13.93 21.43 8.19
C ASP A 71 13.28 20.46 7.20
N ALA A 72 14.08 19.67 6.48
CA ALA A 72 13.52 18.68 5.58
C ALA A 72 12.77 17.60 6.39
N ALA A 73 11.68 17.10 5.84
CA ALA A 73 10.88 16.06 6.47
C ALA A 73 10.37 15.06 5.43
N ALA A 74 10.22 13.80 5.82
CA ALA A 74 9.62 12.78 4.96
C ALA A 74 8.26 12.33 5.51
N LEU A 75 7.23 12.44 4.68
CA LEU A 75 5.90 11.91 4.96
C LEU A 75 5.74 10.55 4.30
N VAL A 76 5.31 9.55 5.07
CA VAL A 76 4.97 8.21 4.57
C VAL A 76 3.52 7.91 4.90
N TRP A 77 2.75 7.45 3.91
CA TRP A 77 1.31 7.21 4.06
C TRP A 77 0.85 6.07 3.15
N SER A 78 -0.40 5.63 3.29
CA SER A 78 -1.03 4.66 2.40
C SER A 78 -2.26 5.25 1.71
N ASN A 79 -2.45 4.92 0.43
CA ASN A 79 -3.71 5.21 -0.29
C ASN A 79 -4.86 4.23 0.07
N ALA A 80 -4.60 3.23 0.91
CA ALA A 80 -5.60 2.28 1.41
C ALA A 80 -5.57 2.14 2.94
N PRO A 81 -5.71 3.25 3.70
CA PRO A 81 -5.54 3.23 5.16
C PRO A 81 -6.60 2.37 5.85
N VAL A 82 -7.83 2.38 5.34
CA VAL A 82 -8.95 1.59 5.89
C VAL A 82 -8.69 0.09 5.79
N ILE A 83 -8.10 -0.37 4.67
CA ILE A 83 -7.79 -1.81 4.47
C ILE A 83 -6.69 -2.23 5.44
N ILE A 84 -5.62 -1.43 5.55
CA ILE A 84 -4.51 -1.72 6.48
C ILE A 84 -5.02 -1.71 7.93
N GLY A 85 -5.78 -0.68 8.32
CA GLY A 85 -6.35 -0.57 9.66
C GLY A 85 -7.30 -1.72 10.00
N ALA A 86 -8.06 -2.23 9.03
CA ALA A 86 -8.88 -3.42 9.23
C ALA A 86 -8.01 -4.66 9.51
N HIS A 87 -6.92 -4.86 8.79
CA HIS A 87 -6.05 -6.02 9.09
C HIS A 87 -5.28 -5.89 10.41
N ASP A 88 -5.02 -4.67 10.88
CA ASP A 88 -4.36 -4.40 12.16
C ASP A 88 -5.30 -4.56 13.36
N THR A 89 -6.52 -4.03 13.26
CA THR A 89 -7.53 -4.08 14.34
C THR A 89 -8.38 -5.35 14.34
N GLY A 90 -8.42 -6.08 13.23
CA GLY A 90 -9.17 -7.33 13.08
C GLY A 90 -10.70 -7.22 13.15
N PRO A 91 -11.37 -6.20 12.57
CA PRO A 91 -12.82 -6.14 12.57
C PRO A 91 -13.39 -7.25 11.67
N MET A 92 -14.63 -7.63 11.95
CA MET A 92 -15.34 -8.61 11.12
C MET A 92 -15.60 -8.05 9.71
N ILE A 93 -14.98 -8.66 8.69
CA ILE A 93 -15.22 -8.32 7.28
C ILE A 93 -16.49 -9.05 6.82
N ARG A 94 -17.54 -8.29 6.52
CA ARG A 94 -18.83 -8.79 6.02
C ARG A 94 -19.19 -8.18 4.66
N SER A 95 -20.11 -8.83 3.95
CA SER A 95 -20.69 -8.27 2.73
C SER A 95 -21.52 -7.02 3.05
N GLY A 96 -21.48 -6.02 2.17
CA GLY A 96 -22.22 -4.77 2.34
C GLY A 96 -23.70 -4.85 1.95
N SER A 97 -24.08 -5.80 1.10
CA SER A 97 -25.44 -5.90 0.50
C SER A 97 -26.06 -7.29 0.60
N GLY A 98 -25.44 -8.23 1.30
CA GLY A 98 -25.93 -9.59 1.45
C GLY A 98 -25.34 -10.28 2.66
N PHE A 99 -25.73 -11.53 2.89
CA PHE A 99 -25.33 -12.26 4.09
C PHE A 99 -23.85 -12.69 4.06
N TRP A 100 -23.30 -13.08 2.91
CA TRP A 100 -22.01 -13.80 2.83
C TRP A 100 -21.01 -13.16 1.86
N LEU A 101 -19.72 -13.20 2.19
CA LEU A 101 -18.62 -12.85 1.30
C LEU A 101 -18.16 -14.10 0.54
N THR A 102 -18.33 -14.12 -0.79
CA THR A 102 -17.96 -15.28 -1.60
C THR A 102 -16.50 -15.21 -2.04
N ILE A 103 -15.71 -16.23 -1.68
CA ILE A 103 -14.32 -16.40 -2.10
C ILE A 103 -14.28 -17.52 -3.15
N PRO A 104 -13.97 -17.24 -4.42
CA PRO A 104 -13.89 -18.26 -5.44
C PRO A 104 -12.75 -19.24 -5.13
N LEU A 105 -13.06 -20.53 -5.17
CA LEU A 105 -12.06 -21.60 -5.13
C LEU A 105 -11.30 -21.66 -6.48
N PRO A 106 -10.09 -22.25 -6.53
CA PRO A 106 -9.34 -22.41 -7.78
C PRO A 106 -10.16 -23.03 -8.91
N ALA A 107 -11.02 -24.00 -8.58
CA ALA A 107 -11.96 -24.68 -9.46
C ALA A 107 -12.97 -23.75 -10.17
N ALA A 108 -13.31 -22.60 -9.57
CA ALA A 108 -14.22 -21.64 -10.20
C ALA A 108 -13.59 -20.95 -11.42
N GLY A 109 -12.26 -20.98 -11.54
CA GLY A 109 -11.51 -20.34 -12.61
C GLY A 109 -11.66 -18.82 -12.60
N LYS A 110 -11.46 -18.23 -13.78
CA LYS A 110 -11.53 -16.78 -14.01
C LYS A 110 -12.82 -16.41 -14.75
N ALA A 111 -13.29 -15.20 -14.51
CA ALA A 111 -14.34 -14.60 -15.32
C ALA A 111 -13.82 -14.30 -16.73
N LEU A 112 -14.74 -13.96 -17.65
CA LEU A 112 -14.39 -13.45 -18.96
C LEU A 112 -13.42 -12.26 -18.82
N GLY A 113 -12.34 -12.26 -19.60
CA GLY A 113 -11.31 -11.21 -19.52
C GLY A 113 -10.40 -11.30 -18.29
N GLY A 114 -10.29 -12.47 -17.62
CA GLY A 114 -9.29 -12.72 -16.58
C GLY A 114 -9.57 -12.07 -15.22
N LYS A 115 -10.74 -11.46 -15.04
CA LYS A 115 -11.17 -10.85 -13.77
C LYS A 115 -11.51 -11.92 -12.71
N ARG A 116 -11.57 -11.51 -11.44
CA ARG A 116 -12.04 -12.36 -10.34
C ARG A 116 -13.51 -12.69 -10.60
N ILE A 117 -13.84 -13.98 -10.56
CA ILE A 117 -15.18 -14.47 -10.86
C ILE A 117 -16.10 -14.28 -9.65
N THR A 118 -17.33 -13.81 -9.90
CA THR A 118 -18.42 -13.78 -8.92
C THR A 118 -19.34 -14.99 -9.14
N PRO A 119 -20.14 -15.39 -8.15
CA PRO A 119 -21.12 -16.47 -8.33
C PRO A 119 -22.01 -16.25 -9.55
N GLY A 120 -22.62 -15.07 -9.70
CA GLY A 120 -23.49 -14.77 -10.85
C GLY A 120 -22.76 -14.82 -12.20
N MET A 121 -21.50 -14.37 -12.26
CA MET A 121 -20.69 -14.52 -13.48
C MET A 121 -20.37 -15.99 -13.78
N TRP A 122 -20.13 -16.80 -12.76
CA TRP A 122 -19.88 -18.23 -12.92
C TRP A 122 -21.11 -18.97 -13.45
N GLU A 123 -22.29 -18.68 -12.90
CA GLU A 123 -23.55 -19.25 -13.38
C GLU A 123 -23.85 -18.85 -14.82
N GLN A 124 -23.66 -17.57 -15.16
CA GLN A 124 -23.85 -17.09 -16.53
C GLN A 124 -22.88 -17.74 -17.52
N LYS A 125 -21.62 -17.96 -17.12
CA LYS A 125 -20.58 -18.56 -17.95
C LYS A 125 -20.83 -20.06 -18.20
N THR A 126 -21.29 -20.78 -17.20
CA THR A 126 -21.43 -22.25 -17.25
C THR A 126 -22.84 -22.71 -17.61
N GLY A 127 -23.85 -21.85 -17.45
CA GLY A 127 -25.26 -22.22 -17.55
C GLY A 127 -25.77 -23.04 -16.35
N LEU A 128 -24.93 -23.28 -15.34
CA LEU A 128 -25.26 -24.07 -14.16
C LEU A 128 -25.57 -23.17 -12.98
N ARG A 129 -26.49 -23.60 -12.11
CA ARG A 129 -26.82 -22.88 -10.88
C ARG A 129 -25.97 -23.38 -9.71
N LEU A 130 -25.51 -22.44 -8.90
CA LEU A 130 -24.80 -22.73 -7.67
C LEU A 130 -25.80 -22.93 -6.55
N ARG A 131 -25.72 -24.08 -5.89
CA ARG A 131 -26.50 -24.42 -4.70
C ARG A 131 -25.71 -24.05 -3.45
N PHE A 132 -26.38 -23.41 -2.50
CA PHE A 132 -25.81 -23.16 -1.18
C PHE A 132 -25.82 -24.43 -0.33
N VAL A 133 -24.67 -24.76 0.24
CA VAL A 133 -24.49 -25.88 1.16
C VAL A 133 -23.97 -25.35 2.48
N TYR A 134 -24.84 -25.38 3.48
CA TYR A 134 -24.45 -25.09 4.85
C TYR A 134 -23.55 -26.21 5.39
N ARG A 135 -22.52 -25.82 6.14
CA ARG A 135 -21.64 -26.74 6.84
C ARG A 135 -21.59 -26.34 8.31
N SER A 136 -21.91 -27.28 9.20
CA SER A 136 -21.84 -27.06 10.65
C SER A 136 -20.40 -26.86 11.14
N ARG A 137 -19.41 -27.38 10.41
CA ARG A 137 -17.97 -27.17 10.65
C ARG A 137 -17.30 -26.62 9.39
N GLY A 138 -16.91 -25.34 9.44
CA GLY A 138 -16.19 -24.63 8.37
C GLY A 138 -17.07 -23.68 7.54
N PRO A 139 -16.49 -23.05 6.50
CA PRO A 139 -17.22 -22.13 5.64
C PRO A 139 -18.31 -22.83 4.84
N SER A 140 -19.48 -22.18 4.72
CA SER A 140 -20.53 -22.61 3.79
C SER A 140 -20.04 -22.53 2.34
N LEU A 141 -20.55 -23.42 1.49
CA LEU A 141 -20.09 -23.57 0.11
C LEU A 141 -21.18 -23.17 -0.88
N LEU A 142 -20.75 -22.69 -2.05
CA LEU A 142 -21.56 -22.61 -3.26
C LEU A 142 -21.05 -23.69 -4.21
N VAL A 143 -21.89 -24.69 -4.47
CA VAL A 143 -21.53 -25.91 -5.19
C VAL A 143 -22.41 -26.03 -6.43
N ALA A 144 -21.82 -26.41 -7.56
CA ALA A 144 -22.58 -26.85 -8.71
C ALA A 144 -22.54 -28.38 -8.77
N ASP A 145 -23.71 -28.99 -8.89
CA ASP A 145 -23.84 -30.45 -8.97
C ASP A 145 -23.50 -30.90 -10.41
N ALA A 146 -22.79 -32.02 -10.54
CA ALA A 146 -22.42 -32.66 -11.82
C ALA A 146 -21.51 -31.82 -12.78
N VAL A 147 -20.57 -31.04 -12.25
CA VAL A 147 -19.56 -30.34 -13.09
C VAL A 147 -18.37 -31.24 -13.40
N ARG A 148 -18.07 -31.44 -14.68
CA ARG A 148 -16.73 -31.86 -15.12
C ARG A 148 -15.93 -30.60 -15.46
N LEU A 149 -14.97 -30.28 -14.60
CA LEU A 149 -14.00 -29.21 -14.84
C LEU A 149 -12.86 -29.83 -15.66
N ASN A 150 -12.68 -29.36 -16.90
CA ASN A 150 -11.51 -29.68 -17.74
C ASN A 150 -10.39 -28.70 -17.45
#